data_AF-A0A820SQU8-F1
#
_entry.id   AF-A0A820SQU8-F1
#
_cell.length_a   1.000
_cell.length_b   1.000
_cell.length_c   1.000
_cell.angle_alpha   90.00
_cell.angle_beta   90.00
_cell.angle_gamma   90.00
#
_symmetry.space_group_name_H-M   'P 1'
#
loop_
_entity.id
_entity.type
_entity.pdbx_description
1 polymer ?
#
loop_
_entity_poly.entity_id
_entity_poly.type
_entity_poly.pdbx_seq_one_letter_code
_entity_poly.pdbx_strand_id
1 'polypeptide(L)' 'MLGNLFVEDAGGGEFSHQVTTIKSIEKPPFPRNETNLCGLQNQGATCYLNVLIQTLLFTPEFRGMYFTGWKKN' A
#
# COMPACT_ATOMS: atom_id res chain seq x y z
N MET A 1 -13.28 -13.64 -2.21
CA MET A 1 -12.75 -13.11 -3.48
C MET A 1 -11.33 -12.54 -3.37
N LEU A 2 -10.62 -12.66 -2.22
CA LEU A 2 -9.24 -12.16 -2.05
C LEU A 2 -8.20 -13.24 -1.68
N GLY A 3 -8.62 -14.49 -1.44
CA GLY A 3 -7.80 -15.51 -0.76
C GLY A 3 -6.62 -16.07 -1.56
N ASN A 4 -6.50 -15.72 -2.85
CA ASN A 4 -5.56 -16.37 -3.77
C ASN A 4 -4.85 -15.36 -4.69
N LEU A 5 -4.94 -14.05 -4.43
CA LEU A 5 -4.41 -13.02 -5.35
C LEU A 5 -2.87 -12.93 -5.33
N PHE A 6 -2.24 -13.44 -4.27
CA PHE A 6 -0.78 -13.42 -4.07
C PHE A 6 -0.17 -14.82 -4.14
N VAL A 7 -0.88 -15.80 -4.70
CA VAL A 7 -0.28 -17.11 -4.98
C VAL A 7 0.69 -16.90 -6.14
N GLU A 8 1.99 -16.93 -5.83
CA GLU A 8 3.03 -17.11 -6.83
C GLU A 8 2.80 -18.49 -7.47
N ASP A 9 2.26 -18.51 -8.69
CA ASP A 9 2.28 -19.72 -9.49
C ASP A 9 3.76 -20.07 -9.71
N ALA A 10 4.18 -21.22 -9.18
CA ALA A 10 5.53 -21.75 -9.33
C ALA A 10 5.81 -22.22 -10.78
N GLY A 11 5.20 -21.55 -11.77
CA GLY A 11 5.21 -21.82 -13.19
C GLY A 11 5.98 -20.74 -13.96
N GLY A 12 7.31 -20.79 -13.89
CA GLY A 12 8.20 -20.57 -15.04
C GLY A 12 8.10 -19.27 -15.86
N GLY A 13 7.66 -18.14 -15.29
CA GLY A 13 8.00 -16.82 -15.82
C GLY A 13 9.28 -16.36 -15.13
N GLU A 14 10.36 -16.11 -15.87
CA GLU A 14 11.63 -15.58 -15.35
C GLU A 14 11.45 -14.15 -14.78
N PHE A 15 10.78 -14.02 -13.64
CA PHE A 15 11.03 -12.90 -12.75
C PHE A 15 12.38 -13.19 -12.13
N SER A 16 13.39 -12.49 -12.64
CA SER A 16 14.66 -12.35 -11.93
C SER A 16 14.33 -12.01 -10.49
N HIS A 17 14.47 -13.01 -9.61
CA HIS A 17 14.45 -12.87 -8.16
C HIS A 17 15.70 -12.08 -7.81
N GLN A 18 15.71 -10.80 -8.19
CA GLN A 18 16.45 -9.81 -7.45
C GLN A 18 15.72 -9.79 -6.11
N VAL A 19 16.21 -10.61 -5.19
CA VAL A 19 16.08 -10.38 -3.76
C VAL A 19 16.74 -9.02 -3.55
N THR A 20 16.00 -7.96 -3.85
CA THR A 20 16.33 -6.62 -3.45
C THR A 20 16.22 -6.67 -1.95
N THR A 21 17.38 -6.79 -1.30
CA THR A 21 17.61 -6.28 0.05
C THR A 21 16.58 -5.20 0.33
N ILE A 22 15.67 -5.43 1.28
CA ILE A 22 14.69 -4.41 1.68
C ILE A 22 15.53 -3.19 2.03
N LYS A 23 15.62 -2.24 1.09
CA LYS A 23 16.18 -0.93 1.37
C LYS A 23 15.34 -0.42 2.51
N SER A 24 15.99 -0.08 3.62
CA SER A 24 15.35 0.50 4.79
C SER A 24 14.26 1.45 4.32
N ILE A 25 13.02 1.28 4.81
CA ILE A 25 11.89 2.14 4.42
C ILE A 25 12.34 3.57 4.71
N GLU A 26 12.67 4.31 3.65
CA GLU A 26 13.11 5.68 3.76
C GLU A 26 11.96 6.51 4.35
N LYS A 27 12.30 7.58 5.06
CA LYS A 27 11.31 8.49 5.61
C LYS A 27 10.30 8.86 4.50
N PRO A 28 8.99 8.85 4.78
CA PRO A 28 8.00 9.17 3.76
C PRO A 28 8.34 10.51 3.09
N PRO A 29 8.13 10.63 1.78
CA PRO A 29 8.43 11.86 1.07
C PRO A 29 7.70 13.03 1.71
N PHE A 30 8.30 14.22 1.62
CA PHE A 30 7.70 15.41 2.21
C PHE A 30 6.27 15.61 1.67
N PRO A 31 5.31 16.02 2.51
CA PRO A 31 3.94 16.22 2.05
C PRO A 31 3.86 17.20 0.87
N ARG A 32 2.91 16.95 -0.04
CA ARG A 32 2.66 17.78 -1.20
C ARG A 32 1.76 18.95 -0.81
N ASN A 33 2.27 20.17 -0.97
CA ASN A 33 1.53 21.42 -0.81
C ASN A 33 0.81 21.52 0.55
N GLU A 34 -0.25 22.33 0.63
CA GLU A 34 -1.01 22.59 1.86
C GLU A 34 -1.88 21.40 2.32
N THR A 35 -2.04 20.36 1.51
CA THR A 35 -2.92 19.22 1.83
C THR A 35 -2.32 18.23 2.81
N ASN A 36 -1.02 18.34 3.12
CA ASN A 36 -0.28 17.41 3.97
C ASN A 36 -0.33 15.94 3.51
N LEU A 37 -0.57 15.70 2.21
CA LEU A 37 -0.63 14.36 1.63
C LEU A 37 0.70 13.95 0.97
N CYS A 38 1.10 12.69 1.09
CA CYS A 38 2.26 12.16 0.38
C CYS A 38 1.92 10.85 -0.36
N GLY A 39 2.74 10.49 -1.35
CA GLY A 39 2.61 9.22 -2.08
C GLY A 39 3.36 8.08 -1.39
N LEU A 40 3.02 6.84 -1.76
CA LEU A 40 3.71 5.63 -1.30
C LEU A 40 4.70 5.15 -2.36
N GLN A 41 5.93 4.86 -1.94
CA GLN A 41 6.95 4.28 -2.81
C GLN A 41 6.54 2.85 -3.21
N ASN A 42 6.69 2.52 -4.49
CA ASN A 42 6.49 1.15 -4.96
C ASN A 42 7.70 0.31 -4.55
N GLN A 43 7.46 -0.79 -3.84
CA GLN A 43 8.50 -1.69 -3.33
C GLN A 43 8.74 -2.90 -4.26
N GLY A 44 8.37 -2.79 -5.53
CA GLY A 44 8.49 -3.85 -6.53
C GLY A 44 7.15 -4.53 -6.76
N ALA A 45 6.58 -4.33 -7.95
CA ALA A 45 5.27 -4.86 -8.34
C ALA A 45 4.10 -4.55 -7.37
N THR A 46 4.21 -3.61 -6.41
CA THR A 46 3.17 -3.32 -5.41
C THR A 46 2.36 -2.05 -5.69
N CYS A 47 2.46 -1.45 -6.88
CA CYS A 47 1.73 -0.21 -7.19
C CYS A 47 0.19 -0.34 -7.09
N TYR A 48 -0.37 -1.50 -7.41
CA TYR A 48 -1.79 -1.78 -7.23
C TYR A 48 -2.19 -1.72 -5.74
N LEU A 49 -1.31 -2.17 -4.85
CA LEU A 49 -1.55 -2.13 -3.42
C LEU A 49 -1.46 -0.69 -2.91
N ASN A 50 -0.51 0.10 -3.41
CA ASN A 50 -0.38 1.51 -3.06
C ASN A 50 -1.66 2.30 -3.40
N VAL A 51 -2.25 2.09 -4.58
CA VAL A 51 -3.50 2.77 -4.96
C VAL A 51 -4.69 2.33 -4.11
N LEU A 52 -4.75 1.04 -3.75
CA LEU A 52 -5.78 0.50 -2.88
C LEU A 52 -5.70 1.11 -1.47
N ILE A 53 -4.51 1.15 -0.87
CA ILE A 53 -4.29 1.75 0.46
C ILE A 53 -4.71 3.22 0.47
N GLN A 54 -4.31 4.01 -0.53
CA GLN A 54 -4.68 5.42 -0.60
C GLN A 54 -6.19 5.58 -0.76
N THR A 55 -6.84 4.74 -1.56
CA THR A 55 -8.31 4.74 -1.69
C THR A 55 -9.00 4.47 -0.35
N LEU A 56 -8.52 3.46 0.40
CA LEU A 56 -9.07 3.14 1.73
C LEU A 56 -8.84 4.26 2.75
N LEU A 57 -7.69 4.92 2.71
CA LEU A 57 -7.37 6.06 3.59
C LEU A 57 -8.34 7.23 3.37
N PHE A 58 -8.78 7.46 2.13
CA PHE A 58 -9.74 8.50 1.78
C PHE A 58 -11.21 8.10 1.98
N THR A 59 -11.48 6.90 2.51
CA THR A 59 -12.81 6.50 2.99
C THR A 59 -12.94 6.86 4.47
N PRO A 60 -13.68 7.93 4.85
CA PRO A 60 -13.70 8.44 6.21
C PRO A 60 -14.19 7.43 7.24
N GLU A 61 -15.13 6.57 6.87
CA GLU A 61 -15.67 5.53 7.74
C GLU A 61 -14.59 4.49 8.06
N PHE A 62 -13.86 4.05 7.03
CA PHE A 62 -12.75 3.11 7.20
C PHE A 62 -11.64 3.73 8.04
N ARG A 63 -11.20 4.94 7.69
CA ARG A 63 -10.18 5.67 8.44
C ARG A 63 -10.61 5.92 9.89
N GLY A 64 -11.87 6.31 10.11
CA GLY A 64 -12.41 6.59 11.43
C GLY A 64 -12.46 5.35 12.32
N MET A 65 -12.74 4.17 11.75
CA MET A 65 -12.72 2.91 12.51
C MET A 65 -11.35 2.64 13.16
N TYR A 66 -10.25 2.96 12.46
CA TYR A 66 -8.90 2.69 12.95
C TYR A 66 -8.28 3.83 13.77
N PHE A 67 -8.52 5.09 13.40
CA PHE A 67 -7.82 6.23 14.01
C PHE A 67 -8.64 7.03 15.02
N THR A 68 -9.98 6.98 14.95
CA THR A 68 -10.85 7.80 15.80
C THR A 68 -11.85 6.98 16.61
N GLY A 69 -11.83 5.65 16.49
CA GLY A 69 -12.75 4.75 17.18
C GLY A 69 -14.20 4.89 16.70
N TRP A 70 -14.40 5.15 15.41
CA TRP A 70 -15.71 5.41 14.80
C TRP A 70 -16.79 4.44 15.29
N LYS A 71 -17.86 4.99 15.87
CA LYS A 71 -19.07 4.26 16.22
C LYS A 71 -20.17 4.67 15.26
N LYS A 72 -20.74 3.69 14.55
CA LYS A 72 -21.99 3.90 13.82
C LYS A 72 -23.09 4.12 14.86
N ASN A 73 -23.76 5.27 14.76
CA ASN A 73 -24.96 5.58 15.55
C ASN A 73 -26.13 4.72 15.07
#